data_AF-A0A640KNC3-F1
#
_entry.id   AF-A0A640KNC3-F1
#
_cell.length_a   1.000
_cell.length_b   1.000
_cell.length_c   1.000
_cell.angle_alpha   90.00
_cell.angle_beta   90.00
_cell.angle_gamma   90.00
#
_symmetry.space_group_name_H-M   'P 1'
#
loop_
_entity.id
_entity.type
_entity.pdbx_description
1 polymer ?
#
loop_
_entity_poly.entity_id
_entity_poly.type
_entity_poly.pdbx_seq_one_letter_code
_entity_poly.pdbx_strand_id
1 'polypeptide(L)'
;MNLQQTTRGVQHLLYTLGASLGRFRGENGLQHLVSTGKLSLLSLFGVFERTRDEEYEKRSIAVSETRRCLLQLVDDFEEISGETEKLMGKIHRLLGTLEQFHRCCDMEVNDRANASDSYLPQLEKYFRHIQESGSQLRGFVEDFSASKTTCVDLTRTAIKEIEKVDADTSCDVAAALADFDRQRRRLQVKENEVLHAMSGATSREDPAVRYAELNCMKEAEALESFGRKYIDSLGNAMMATHFALEQSSMTGWASCNVFFVQLGQLFSEMSASGKAIAENLMSIKNSQKVSHQLSEEKRRILQEQRGTATEAGVETSTSINSFSGDTNALPAASSPLATPSLAIPSVEVRLPTEEPGSGPVNLDDLFS
;
A
#
# COMPACT_ATOMS: atom_id res chain seq x y z
N MET A 1 -32.13 28.00 30.85
CA MET A 1 -30.96 27.33 31.46
C MET A 1 -30.81 27.86 32.89
N ASN A 2 -30.95 26.99 33.89
CA ASN A 2 -31.26 27.40 35.26
C ASN A 2 -29.96 27.69 36.05
N LEU A 3 -29.59 28.98 36.17
CA LEU A 3 -28.37 29.45 36.85
C LEU A 3 -28.21 28.90 38.28
N GLN A 4 -29.30 28.63 38.98
CA GLN A 4 -29.25 28.05 40.32
C GLN A 4 -28.80 26.57 40.34
N GLN A 5 -29.08 25.80 39.28
CA GLN A 5 -28.61 24.41 39.18
C GLN A 5 -27.12 24.35 38.83
N THR A 6 -26.63 25.21 37.94
CA THR A 6 -25.19 25.33 37.67
C THR A 6 -24.42 25.85 38.88
N THR A 7 -24.99 26.81 39.63
CA THR A 7 -24.34 27.33 40.86
C THR A 7 -24.27 26.26 41.96
N ARG A 8 -25.33 25.44 42.13
CA ARG A 8 -25.30 24.28 43.04
C ARG A 8 -24.32 23.21 42.58
N GLY A 9 -24.24 22.94 41.29
CA GLY A 9 -23.26 22.00 40.72
C GLY A 9 -21.82 22.45 40.95
N VAL A 10 -21.53 23.74 40.76
CA VAL A 10 -20.22 24.34 41.01
C VAL A 10 -19.88 24.37 42.50
N GLN A 11 -20.84 24.69 43.37
CA GLN A 11 -20.64 24.65 44.83
C GLN A 11 -20.39 23.24 45.33
N HIS A 12 -21.10 22.24 44.79
CA HIS A 12 -20.85 20.84 45.09
C HIS A 12 -19.45 20.42 44.62
N LEU A 13 -19.06 20.75 43.39
CA LEU A 13 -17.72 20.51 42.86
C LEU A 13 -16.63 21.15 43.72
N LEU A 14 -16.77 22.43 44.09
CA LEU A 14 -15.83 23.14 44.95
C LEU A 14 -15.77 22.53 46.36
N TYR A 15 -16.90 22.06 46.88
CA TYR A 15 -16.95 21.39 48.18
C TYR A 15 -16.26 20.02 48.13
N THR A 16 -16.52 19.21 47.10
CA THR A 16 -15.85 17.92 46.87
C THR A 16 -14.35 18.10 46.62
N LEU A 17 -13.97 19.12 45.83
CA LEU A 17 -12.59 19.51 45.59
C LEU A 17 -11.91 19.93 46.90
N GLY A 18 -12.55 20.78 47.71
CA GLY A 18 -12.05 21.21 49.01
C GLY A 18 -11.89 20.06 50.02
N ALA A 19 -12.85 19.13 50.04
CA ALA A 19 -12.79 17.94 50.91
C ALA A 19 -11.69 16.95 50.46
N SER A 20 -11.49 16.78 49.15
CA SER A 20 -10.42 15.96 48.59
C SER A 20 -9.04 16.57 48.82
N LEU A 21 -8.91 17.90 48.68
CA LEU A 21 -7.69 18.66 48.96
C LEU A 21 -7.34 18.69 50.46
N GLY A 22 -8.35 18.65 51.33
CA GLY A 22 -8.16 18.57 52.78
C GLY A 22 -7.39 17.32 53.25
N ARG A 23 -7.40 16.24 52.45
CA ARG A 23 -6.64 15.00 52.71
C ARG A 23 -5.15 15.14 52.43
N PHE A 24 -4.74 16.21 51.73
CA PHE A 24 -3.36 16.52 51.37
C PHE A 24 -2.79 17.67 52.23
N ARG A 25 -3.32 17.87 53.44
CA ARG A 25 -2.86 18.93 54.36
C ARG A 25 -1.79 18.37 55.31
N GLY A 26 -0.53 18.81 55.18
CA GLY A 26 0.61 18.38 56.00
C GLY A 26 1.98 18.60 55.34
N GLU A 27 3.09 18.32 56.03
CA GLU A 27 4.47 18.62 55.58
C GLU A 27 4.88 17.98 54.23
N ASN A 28 4.23 16.86 53.84
CA ASN A 28 4.43 16.20 52.53
C ASN A 28 3.18 16.21 51.63
N GLY A 29 2.17 16.98 52.03
CA GLY A 29 0.86 17.00 51.39
C GLY A 29 0.89 17.51 49.96
N LEU A 30 1.74 18.50 49.68
CA LEU A 30 1.93 19.05 48.34
C LEU A 30 2.60 18.03 47.39
N GLN A 31 3.57 17.26 47.91
CA GLN A 31 4.25 16.22 47.15
C GLN A 31 3.32 15.03 46.85
N HIS A 32 2.45 14.66 47.80
CA HIS A 32 1.37 13.70 47.58
C HIS A 32 0.27 14.23 46.65
N LEU A 33 -0.05 15.52 46.68
CA LEU A 33 -1.00 16.11 45.73
C LEU A 33 -0.45 16.08 44.30
N VAL A 34 0.85 16.33 44.14
CA VAL A 34 1.52 16.32 42.83
C VAL A 34 1.69 14.89 42.30
N SER A 35 2.01 13.91 43.15
CA SER A 35 2.22 12.51 42.74
C SER A 35 0.93 11.68 42.67
N THR A 36 0.00 11.92 43.60
CA THR A 36 -1.20 11.11 43.87
C THR A 36 -2.48 11.89 43.52
N GLY A 37 -2.50 13.19 43.80
CA GLY A 37 -3.64 14.08 43.58
C GLY A 37 -3.93 14.39 42.10
N LYS A 38 -2.94 14.32 41.21
CA LYS A 38 -3.15 14.50 39.76
C LYS A 38 -4.13 13.46 39.21
N LEU A 39 -3.99 12.19 39.61
CA LEU A 39 -4.89 11.09 39.20
C LEU A 39 -6.30 11.23 39.80
N SER A 40 -6.37 11.59 41.08
CA SER A 40 -7.65 11.82 41.78
C SER A 40 -8.42 13.03 41.24
N LEU A 41 -7.73 14.14 40.93
CA LEU A 41 -8.34 15.34 40.33
C LEU A 41 -8.74 15.08 38.88
N LEU A 42 -7.91 14.43 38.08
CA LEU A 42 -8.25 14.10 36.70
C LEU A 42 -9.40 13.08 36.60
N SER A 43 -9.51 12.15 37.58
CA SER A 43 -10.69 11.30 37.76
C SER A 43 -11.93 12.10 38.15
N LEU A 44 -11.80 13.10 39.03
CA LEU A 44 -12.90 13.98 39.47
C LEU A 44 -13.46 14.83 38.32
N PHE A 45 -12.59 15.27 37.40
CA PHE A 45 -13.00 16.09 36.25
C PHE A 45 -13.42 15.28 35.02
N GLY A 46 -13.34 13.94 35.06
CA GLY A 46 -13.59 13.09 33.87
C GLY A 46 -12.60 13.34 32.72
N VAL A 47 -11.52 14.09 32.97
CA VAL A 47 -10.53 14.49 31.96
C VAL A 47 -9.59 13.34 31.61
N PHE A 48 -9.53 12.29 32.44
CA PHE A 48 -8.85 11.04 32.11
C PHE A 48 -9.43 10.32 30.88
N GLU A 49 -10.73 10.48 30.62
CA GLU A 49 -11.45 9.75 29.55
C GLU A 49 -11.14 10.26 28.13
N ARG A 50 -10.52 11.43 27.96
CA ARG A 50 -10.41 12.06 26.61
C ARG A 50 -9.03 12.03 25.98
N THR A 51 -7.96 12.36 26.70
CA THR A 51 -6.69 12.67 26.02
C THR A 51 -5.83 11.45 25.68
N ARG A 52 -5.92 10.34 26.42
CA ARG A 52 -5.12 9.13 26.16
C ARG A 52 -5.83 8.08 25.31
N ASP A 53 -7.15 8.00 25.42
CA ASP A 53 -7.96 7.08 24.59
C ASP A 53 -7.99 7.55 23.14
N GLU A 54 -8.05 8.86 22.87
CA GLU A 54 -8.00 9.40 21.51
C GLU A 54 -6.69 9.05 20.77
N GLU A 55 -5.54 9.08 21.45
CA GLU A 55 -4.26 8.70 20.84
C GLU A 55 -4.17 7.19 20.58
N TYR A 56 -4.69 6.38 21.49
CA TYR A 56 -4.75 4.94 21.33
C TYR A 56 -5.72 4.55 20.20
N GLU A 57 -6.89 5.18 20.12
CA GLU A 57 -7.87 4.97 19.06
C GLU A 57 -7.31 5.36 17.69
N LYS A 58 -6.65 6.52 17.59
CA LYS A 58 -5.91 6.91 16.37
C LYS A 58 -4.87 5.86 15.97
N ARG A 59 -4.17 5.28 16.94
CA ARG A 59 -3.15 4.26 16.67
C ARG A 59 -3.78 2.92 16.25
N SER A 60 -4.90 2.53 16.85
CA SER A 60 -5.67 1.35 16.43
C SER A 60 -6.20 1.51 15.00
N ILE A 61 -6.68 2.71 14.63
CA ILE A 61 -7.05 3.03 13.24
C ILE A 61 -5.84 2.85 12.32
N ALA A 62 -4.68 3.43 12.66
CA ALA A 62 -3.46 3.29 11.87
C ALA A 62 -3.00 1.82 11.71
N VAL A 63 -3.17 0.99 12.75
CA VAL A 63 -2.93 -0.46 12.70
C VAL A 63 -3.87 -1.13 11.70
N SER A 64 -5.17 -0.85 11.77
CA SER A 64 -6.16 -1.41 10.83
C SER A 64 -5.91 -0.99 9.37
N GLU A 65 -5.51 0.26 9.15
CA GLU A 65 -5.16 0.78 7.83
C GLU A 65 -3.88 0.15 7.30
N THR A 66 -2.85 0.02 8.14
CA THR A 66 -1.59 -0.64 7.76
C THR A 66 -1.84 -2.09 7.36
N ARG A 67 -2.62 -2.83 8.16
CA ARG A 67 -3.04 -4.19 7.83
C ARG A 67 -3.73 -4.26 6.47
N ARG A 68 -4.68 -3.35 6.20
CA ARG A 68 -5.39 -3.29 4.92
C ARG A 68 -4.42 -3.03 3.75
N CYS A 69 -3.48 -2.11 3.91
CA CYS A 69 -2.48 -1.81 2.89
C CYS A 69 -1.57 -3.02 2.61
N LEU A 70 -1.12 -3.73 3.64
CA LEU A 70 -0.31 -4.95 3.46
C LEU A 70 -1.07 -6.07 2.74
N LEU A 71 -2.36 -6.25 3.05
CA LEU A 71 -3.21 -7.20 2.34
C LEU A 71 -3.30 -6.85 0.85
N GLN A 72 -3.54 -5.57 0.54
CA GLN A 72 -3.58 -5.10 -0.84
C GLN A 72 -2.26 -5.35 -1.57
N LEU A 73 -1.11 -5.13 -0.91
CA LEU A 73 0.20 -5.43 -1.52
C LEU A 73 0.35 -6.92 -1.88
N VAL A 74 -0.13 -7.82 -1.03
CA VAL A 74 -0.10 -9.26 -1.32
C VAL A 74 -0.94 -9.57 -2.56
N ASP A 75 -2.15 -9.03 -2.63
CA ASP A 75 -3.06 -9.23 -3.76
C ASP A 75 -2.45 -8.68 -5.06
N ASP A 76 -1.87 -7.48 -5.01
CA ASP A 76 -1.23 -6.83 -6.16
C ASP A 76 0.01 -7.62 -6.65
N PHE A 77 0.84 -8.13 -5.74
CA PHE A 77 1.97 -8.99 -6.10
C PHE A 77 1.52 -10.29 -6.76
N GLU A 78 0.42 -10.88 -6.28
CA GLU A 78 -0.18 -12.08 -6.85
C GLU A 78 -0.77 -11.83 -8.23
N GLU A 79 -1.50 -10.74 -8.41
CA GLU A 79 -2.11 -10.37 -9.69
C GLU A 79 -1.06 -10.10 -10.76
N ILE A 80 -0.05 -9.27 -10.46
CA ILE A 80 1.02 -8.93 -11.40
C ILE A 80 1.77 -10.19 -11.85
N SER A 81 2.06 -11.09 -10.92
CA SER A 81 2.76 -12.34 -11.23
C SER A 81 1.89 -13.29 -12.06
N GLY A 82 0.60 -13.41 -11.73
CA GLY A 82 -0.33 -14.20 -12.51
C GLY A 82 -0.51 -13.69 -13.95
N GLU A 83 -0.57 -12.38 -14.16
CA GLU A 83 -0.62 -11.80 -15.51
C GLU A 83 0.68 -12.01 -16.28
N THR A 84 1.83 -11.94 -15.60
CA THR A 84 3.14 -12.22 -16.18
C THR A 84 3.26 -13.67 -16.67
N GLU A 85 2.82 -14.64 -15.86
CA GLU A 85 2.79 -16.06 -16.24
C GLU A 85 1.86 -16.31 -17.43
N LYS A 86 0.67 -15.67 -17.45
CA LYS A 86 -0.27 -15.77 -18.58
C LYS A 86 0.33 -15.22 -19.86
N LEU A 87 1.01 -14.07 -19.80
CA LEU A 87 1.70 -13.49 -20.95
C LEU A 87 2.77 -14.47 -21.47
N MET A 88 3.56 -15.05 -20.58
CA MET A 88 4.58 -16.02 -20.97
C MET A 88 3.99 -17.27 -21.62
N GLY A 89 2.87 -17.78 -21.09
CA GLY A 89 2.14 -18.89 -21.69
C GLY A 89 1.66 -18.58 -23.12
N LYS A 90 1.22 -17.34 -23.39
CA LYS A 90 0.84 -16.89 -24.74
C LYS A 90 2.04 -16.80 -25.68
N ILE A 91 3.16 -16.25 -25.21
CA ILE A 91 4.41 -16.18 -25.99
C ILE A 91 4.87 -17.58 -26.37
N HIS A 92 4.95 -18.49 -25.41
CA HIS A 92 5.38 -19.87 -25.67
C HIS A 92 4.47 -20.57 -26.69
N ARG A 93 3.15 -20.39 -26.59
CA ARG A 93 2.20 -20.92 -27.57
C ARG A 93 2.45 -20.35 -28.97
N LEU A 94 2.69 -19.05 -29.09
CA LEU A 94 3.00 -18.40 -30.37
C LEU A 94 4.27 -18.99 -30.99
N LEU A 95 5.32 -19.17 -30.19
CA LEU A 95 6.57 -19.78 -30.65
C LEU A 95 6.35 -21.22 -31.14
N GLY A 96 5.54 -22.01 -30.43
CA GLY A 96 5.16 -23.36 -30.87
C GLY A 96 4.34 -23.36 -32.17
N THR A 97 3.40 -22.43 -32.33
CA THR A 97 2.64 -22.27 -33.58
C THR A 97 3.55 -21.88 -34.75
N LEU A 98 4.55 -21.02 -34.52
CA LEU A 98 5.53 -20.64 -35.55
C LEU A 98 6.38 -21.82 -36.00
N GLU A 99 6.81 -22.67 -35.07
CA GLU A 99 7.53 -23.90 -35.41
C GLU A 99 6.64 -24.89 -36.18
N GLN A 100 5.38 -25.06 -35.78
CA GLN A 100 4.44 -25.91 -36.50
C GLN A 100 4.19 -25.38 -37.92
N PHE A 101 4.03 -24.06 -38.07
CA PHE A 101 3.92 -23.41 -39.38
C PHE A 101 5.14 -23.72 -40.25
N HIS A 102 6.35 -23.60 -39.70
CA HIS A 102 7.58 -23.96 -40.39
C HIS A 102 7.58 -25.44 -40.84
N ARG A 103 7.23 -26.37 -39.95
CA ARG A 103 7.18 -27.80 -40.27
C ARG A 103 6.13 -28.12 -41.35
N CYS A 104 4.97 -27.50 -41.31
CA CYS A 104 3.88 -27.79 -42.25
C CYS A 104 4.03 -27.09 -43.60
N CYS A 105 4.52 -25.87 -43.62
CA CYS A 105 4.58 -25.06 -44.85
C CYS A 105 5.96 -25.09 -45.47
N ASP A 106 7.02 -24.80 -44.70
CA ASP A 106 8.36 -24.61 -45.28
C ASP A 106 9.02 -25.94 -45.64
N MET A 107 8.80 -27.02 -44.88
CA MET A 107 9.36 -28.33 -45.25
C MET A 107 8.69 -28.90 -46.51
N GLU A 108 7.36 -28.78 -46.64
CA GLU A 108 6.62 -29.25 -47.81
C GLU A 108 6.97 -28.46 -49.10
N VAL A 109 7.29 -27.18 -48.96
CA VAL A 109 7.75 -26.34 -50.09
C VAL A 109 9.18 -26.67 -50.49
N ASN A 110 10.06 -27.01 -49.53
CA ASN A 110 11.47 -27.34 -49.79
C ASN A 110 11.67 -28.76 -50.36
N ASP A 111 10.81 -29.73 -50.02
CA ASP A 111 10.89 -31.10 -50.57
C ASP A 111 10.66 -31.16 -52.09
N ARG A 112 10.01 -30.14 -52.68
CA ARG A 112 9.80 -30.03 -54.13
C ARG A 112 10.94 -29.34 -54.90
N ALA A 113 11.88 -28.70 -54.21
CA ALA A 113 12.89 -27.82 -54.82
C ALA A 113 14.31 -28.37 -54.62
N ASN A 114 14.60 -29.56 -55.17
CA ASN A 114 15.93 -30.14 -55.43
C ASN A 114 17.00 -30.14 -54.31
N ALA A 115 17.58 -31.34 -54.13
CA ALA A 115 18.69 -31.69 -53.25
C ALA A 115 20.03 -30.97 -53.53
N SER A 116 20.09 -29.65 -53.39
CA SER A 116 21.33 -28.88 -53.39
C SER A 116 21.42 -27.93 -52.20
N ASP A 117 22.06 -28.45 -51.16
CA ASP A 117 22.95 -27.82 -50.17
C ASP A 117 22.50 -26.59 -49.36
N SER A 118 22.67 -26.75 -48.04
CA SER A 118 22.95 -25.74 -47.00
C SER A 118 21.81 -24.98 -46.31
N TYR A 119 20.58 -24.89 -46.83
CA TYR A 119 19.59 -23.96 -46.25
C TYR A 119 18.74 -24.53 -45.10
N LEU A 120 18.33 -25.81 -45.17
CA LEU A 120 17.51 -26.45 -44.14
C LEU A 120 18.16 -26.52 -42.74
N PRO A 121 19.45 -26.91 -42.61
CA PRO A 121 20.12 -26.96 -41.30
C PRO A 121 20.25 -25.59 -40.63
N GLN A 122 20.31 -24.52 -41.43
CA GLN A 122 20.45 -23.16 -40.92
C GLN A 122 19.11 -22.59 -40.41
N LEU A 123 18.01 -22.95 -41.06
CA LEU A 123 16.66 -22.59 -40.63
C LEU A 123 16.27 -23.31 -39.33
N GLU A 124 16.56 -24.61 -39.23
CA GLU A 124 16.41 -25.37 -37.99
C GLU A 124 17.23 -24.78 -36.83
N LYS A 125 18.43 -24.26 -37.12
CA LYS A 125 19.27 -23.59 -36.12
C LYS A 125 18.61 -22.31 -35.57
N TYR A 126 17.99 -21.49 -36.43
CA TYR A 126 17.27 -20.29 -35.99
C TYR A 126 16.04 -20.63 -35.13
N PHE A 127 15.28 -21.66 -35.51
CA PHE A 127 14.15 -22.13 -34.68
C PHE A 127 14.61 -22.69 -33.34
N ARG A 128 15.74 -23.41 -33.31
CA ARG A 128 16.35 -23.86 -32.05
C ARG A 128 16.73 -22.70 -31.15
N HIS A 129 17.36 -21.65 -31.69
CA HIS A 129 17.70 -20.46 -30.90
C HIS A 129 16.45 -19.73 -30.39
N ILE A 130 15.38 -19.67 -31.18
CA ILE A 130 14.08 -19.12 -30.73
C ILE A 130 13.51 -19.94 -29.56
N GLN A 131 13.59 -21.28 -29.62
CA GLN A 131 13.16 -22.16 -28.53
C GLN A 131 14.03 -22.03 -27.28
N GLU A 132 15.35 -21.91 -27.45
CA GLU A 132 16.31 -21.69 -26.36
C GLU A 132 16.00 -20.37 -25.63
N SER A 133 15.83 -19.27 -26.37
CA SER A 133 15.41 -17.98 -25.79
C SER A 133 14.03 -18.07 -25.13
N GLY A 134 13.08 -18.80 -25.72
CA GLY A 134 11.77 -19.02 -25.12
C GLY A 134 11.81 -19.84 -23.82
N SER A 135 12.75 -20.78 -23.71
CA SER A 135 12.97 -21.60 -22.51
C SER A 135 13.68 -20.83 -21.42
N GLN A 136 14.68 -20.01 -21.78
CA GLN A 136 15.34 -19.08 -20.87
C GLN A 136 14.35 -18.07 -20.28
N LEU A 137 13.50 -17.49 -21.12
CA LEU A 137 12.46 -16.56 -20.67
C LEU A 137 11.47 -17.22 -19.69
N ARG A 138 11.11 -18.49 -19.93
CA ARG A 138 10.30 -19.25 -18.98
C ARG A 138 11.03 -19.42 -17.64
N GLY A 139 12.31 -19.79 -17.66
CA GLY A 139 13.11 -19.90 -16.43
C GLY A 139 13.12 -18.60 -15.62
N PHE A 140 13.30 -17.46 -16.27
CA PHE A 140 13.23 -16.16 -15.58
C PHE A 140 11.85 -15.85 -14.98
N VAL A 141 10.76 -16.26 -15.64
CA VAL A 141 9.42 -16.12 -15.08
C VAL A 141 9.23 -17.04 -13.87
N GLU A 142 9.74 -18.27 -13.92
CA GLU A 142 9.70 -19.20 -12.79
C GLU A 142 10.51 -18.67 -11.58
N ASP A 143 11.70 -18.11 -11.82
CA ASP A 143 12.52 -17.45 -10.81
C ASP A 143 11.81 -16.23 -10.20
N PHE A 144 11.17 -15.41 -11.03
CA PHE A 144 10.35 -14.29 -10.59
C PHE A 144 9.17 -14.75 -9.71
N SER A 145 8.47 -15.81 -10.12
CA SER A 145 7.36 -16.39 -9.34
C SER A 145 7.83 -16.93 -7.99
N ALA A 146 8.99 -17.58 -7.92
CA ALA A 146 9.61 -18.00 -6.67
C ALA A 146 9.98 -16.80 -5.78
N SER A 147 10.53 -15.73 -6.36
CA SER A 147 10.82 -14.50 -5.62
C SER A 147 9.54 -13.85 -5.08
N LYS A 148 8.48 -13.78 -5.89
CA LYS A 148 7.16 -13.31 -5.45
C LYS A 148 6.64 -14.10 -4.26
N THR A 149 6.79 -15.44 -4.23
CA THR A 149 6.36 -16.22 -3.05
C THR A 149 7.06 -15.75 -1.77
N THR A 150 8.35 -15.42 -1.86
CA THR A 150 9.12 -14.89 -0.72
C THR A 150 8.58 -13.53 -0.26
N CYS A 151 8.34 -12.59 -1.19
CA CYS A 151 7.78 -11.27 -0.85
C CYS A 151 6.40 -11.38 -0.19
N VAL A 152 5.55 -12.26 -0.73
CA VAL A 152 4.21 -12.49 -0.20
C VAL A 152 4.26 -13.15 1.18
N ASP A 153 5.14 -14.12 1.39
CA ASP A 153 5.27 -14.78 2.69
C ASP A 153 5.82 -13.84 3.77
N LEU A 154 6.78 -12.97 3.42
CA LEU A 154 7.26 -11.89 4.30
C LEU A 154 6.13 -10.94 4.68
N THR A 155 5.34 -10.49 3.69
CA THR A 155 4.23 -9.57 3.91
C THR A 155 3.11 -10.22 4.74
N ARG A 156 2.78 -11.49 4.46
CA ARG A 156 1.82 -12.28 5.27
C ARG A 156 2.29 -12.47 6.70
N THR A 157 3.59 -12.63 6.93
CA THR A 157 4.14 -12.73 8.28
C THR A 157 3.98 -11.41 9.03
N ALA A 158 4.27 -10.27 8.39
CA ALA A 158 4.02 -8.96 8.98
C ALA A 158 2.53 -8.73 9.33
N ILE A 159 1.62 -9.15 8.44
CA ILE A 159 0.16 -9.10 8.69
C ILE A 159 -0.21 -9.90 9.95
N LYS A 160 0.30 -11.13 10.09
CA LYS A 160 0.00 -11.97 11.26
C LYS A 160 0.53 -11.36 12.55
N GLU A 161 1.74 -10.79 12.53
CA GLU A 161 2.33 -10.17 13.70
C GLU A 161 1.57 -8.91 14.13
N ILE A 162 1.19 -8.05 13.18
CA ILE A 162 0.40 -6.84 13.52
C ILE A 162 -1.00 -7.20 14.02
N GLU A 163 -1.66 -8.21 13.43
CA GLU A 163 -2.96 -8.72 13.91
C GLU A 163 -2.86 -9.28 15.33
N LYS A 164 -1.82 -10.05 15.60
CA LYS A 164 -1.59 -10.62 16.93
C LYS A 164 -1.37 -9.51 17.97
N VAL A 165 -0.49 -8.56 17.69
CA VAL A 165 -0.22 -7.44 18.60
C VAL A 165 -1.48 -6.60 18.83
N ASP A 166 -2.25 -6.32 17.78
CA ASP A 166 -3.51 -5.57 17.90
C ASP A 166 -4.53 -6.30 18.79
N ALA A 167 -4.71 -7.60 18.58
CA ALA A 167 -5.64 -8.41 19.37
C ALA A 167 -5.20 -8.51 20.84
N ASP A 168 -3.94 -8.86 21.09
CA ASP A 168 -3.40 -9.02 22.45
C ASP A 168 -3.51 -7.69 23.23
N THR A 169 -3.07 -6.59 22.62
CA THR A 169 -3.08 -5.27 23.28
C THR A 169 -4.49 -4.72 23.47
N SER A 170 -5.39 -4.90 22.49
CA SER A 170 -6.80 -4.50 22.62
C SER A 170 -7.51 -5.28 23.72
N CYS A 171 -7.25 -6.58 23.84
CA CYS A 171 -7.80 -7.39 24.91
C CYS A 171 -7.30 -6.94 26.29
N ASP A 172 -6.00 -6.68 26.43
CA ASP A 172 -5.39 -6.23 27.69
C ASP A 172 -5.93 -4.86 28.13
N VAL A 173 -6.01 -3.90 27.21
CA VAL A 173 -6.54 -2.55 27.48
C VAL A 173 -8.02 -2.63 27.86
N ALA A 174 -8.82 -3.41 27.13
CA ALA A 174 -10.25 -3.59 27.41
C ALA A 174 -10.49 -4.25 28.78
N ALA A 175 -9.68 -5.25 29.14
CA ALA A 175 -9.76 -5.90 30.45
C ALA A 175 -9.39 -4.93 31.59
N ALA A 176 -8.31 -4.18 31.43
CA ALA A 176 -7.87 -3.20 32.43
C ALA A 176 -8.89 -2.06 32.60
N LEU A 177 -9.49 -1.59 31.50
CA LEU A 177 -10.56 -0.60 31.52
C LEU A 177 -11.81 -1.12 32.23
N ALA A 178 -12.23 -2.35 31.93
CA ALA A 178 -13.39 -2.96 32.58
C ALA A 178 -13.21 -3.12 34.09
N ASP A 179 -12.02 -3.51 34.54
CA ASP A 179 -11.68 -3.61 35.96
C ASP A 179 -11.67 -2.24 36.65
N PHE A 180 -11.09 -1.23 35.99
CA PHE A 180 -11.10 0.15 36.46
C PHE A 180 -12.54 0.68 36.61
N ASP A 181 -13.38 0.47 35.60
CA ASP A 181 -14.78 0.88 35.61
C ASP A 181 -15.61 0.18 36.68
N ARG A 182 -15.36 -1.11 36.89
CA ARG A 182 -16.00 -1.88 37.97
C ARG A 182 -15.65 -1.28 39.32
N GLN A 183 -14.38 -0.94 39.54
CA GLN A 183 -13.94 -0.33 40.77
C GLN A 183 -14.50 1.10 40.95
N ARG A 184 -14.58 1.88 39.87
CA ARG A 184 -15.20 3.21 39.86
C ARG A 184 -16.66 3.16 40.31
N ARG A 185 -17.45 2.21 39.79
CA ARG A 185 -18.85 2.02 40.21
C ARG A 185 -18.98 1.62 41.68
N ARG A 186 -18.05 0.79 42.20
CA ARG A 186 -18.03 0.45 43.63
C ARG A 186 -17.76 1.67 44.52
N LEU A 187 -16.81 2.52 44.13
CA LEU A 187 -16.54 3.76 44.84
C LEU A 187 -17.78 4.67 44.87
N GLN A 188 -18.47 4.84 43.74
CA GLN A 188 -19.70 5.64 43.67
C GLN A 188 -20.79 5.13 44.62
N VAL A 189 -20.95 3.80 44.75
CA VAL A 189 -21.88 3.22 45.72
C VAL A 189 -21.46 3.59 47.15
N LYS A 190 -20.18 3.51 47.48
CA LYS A 190 -19.67 3.88 48.82
C LYS A 190 -19.77 5.38 49.10
N GLU A 191 -19.56 6.24 48.12
CA GLU A 191 -19.79 7.68 48.24
C GLU A 191 -21.27 8.00 48.55
N ASN A 192 -22.19 7.29 47.89
CA ASN A 192 -23.62 7.41 48.17
C ASN A 192 -23.99 6.88 49.57
N GLU A 193 -23.36 5.79 50.04
CA GLU A 193 -23.52 5.30 51.41
C GLU A 193 -23.06 6.33 52.45
N VAL A 194 -21.95 7.05 52.20
CA VAL A 194 -21.46 8.14 53.06
C VAL A 194 -22.46 9.30 53.08
N LEU A 195 -22.94 9.73 51.91
CA LEU A 195 -23.97 10.77 51.80
C LEU A 195 -25.24 10.40 52.58
N HIS A 196 -25.66 9.13 52.48
CA HIS A 196 -26.85 8.67 53.19
C HIS A 196 -26.63 8.59 54.70
N ALA A 197 -25.47 8.09 55.15
CA ALA A 197 -25.12 8.08 56.58
C ALA A 197 -25.07 9.50 57.16
N MET A 198 -24.53 10.48 56.42
CA MET A 198 -24.51 11.88 56.83
C MET A 198 -25.91 12.51 56.88
N SER A 199 -26.83 12.10 56.01
CA SER A 199 -28.20 12.63 56.00
C SER A 199 -29.03 12.24 57.23
N GLY A 200 -28.67 11.12 57.88
CA GLY A 200 -29.33 10.63 59.10
C GLY A 200 -28.60 10.96 60.40
N ALA A 201 -27.37 11.48 60.33
CA ALA A 201 -26.53 11.74 61.49
C ALA A 201 -26.65 13.20 61.97
N THR A 202 -26.72 13.39 63.29
CA THR A 202 -26.70 14.72 63.94
C THR A 202 -25.30 15.29 64.11
N SER A 203 -24.26 14.45 63.99
CA SER A 203 -22.86 14.85 64.07
C SER A 203 -22.01 14.05 63.10
N ARG A 204 -20.96 14.69 62.56
CA ARG A 204 -19.95 14.03 61.71
C ARG A 204 -19.10 13.02 62.48
N GLU A 205 -19.12 13.08 63.80
CA GLU A 205 -18.44 12.11 64.67
C GLU A 205 -19.24 10.84 64.92
N ASP A 206 -20.43 10.71 64.32
CA ASP A 206 -21.21 9.48 64.37
C ASP A 206 -20.36 8.29 63.88
N PRO A 207 -20.22 7.21 64.68
CA PRO A 207 -19.48 6.01 64.30
C PRO A 207 -19.91 5.44 62.94
N ALA A 208 -21.19 5.56 62.57
CA ALA A 208 -21.70 5.09 61.29
C ALA A 208 -21.15 5.90 60.12
N VAL A 209 -21.06 7.23 60.27
CA VAL A 209 -20.47 8.14 59.27
C VAL A 209 -18.97 7.87 59.13
N ARG A 210 -18.23 7.73 60.24
CA ARG A 210 -16.79 7.41 60.20
C ARG A 210 -16.49 6.05 59.57
N TYR A 211 -17.32 5.04 59.84
CA TYR A 211 -17.16 3.72 59.22
C TYR A 211 -17.41 3.77 57.71
N ALA A 212 -18.44 4.50 57.27
CA ALA A 212 -18.71 4.72 55.85
C ALA A 212 -17.57 5.50 55.17
N GLU A 213 -17.07 6.57 55.80
CA GLU A 213 -15.93 7.36 55.29
C GLU A 213 -14.66 6.49 55.14
N LEU A 214 -14.36 5.63 56.12
CA LEU A 214 -13.22 4.70 56.06
C LEU A 214 -13.35 3.72 54.89
N ASN A 215 -14.53 3.13 54.68
CA ASN A 215 -14.76 2.20 53.57
C ASN A 215 -14.67 2.91 52.21
N CYS A 216 -15.21 4.12 52.09
CA CYS A 216 -15.06 4.94 50.90
C CYS A 216 -13.58 5.26 50.62
N MET A 217 -12.78 5.57 51.65
CA MET A 217 -11.33 5.76 51.49
C MET A 217 -10.61 4.51 50.97
N LYS A 218 -10.93 3.33 51.51
CA LYS A 218 -10.35 2.06 51.04
C LYS A 218 -10.66 1.79 49.57
N GLU A 219 -11.90 2.00 49.16
CA GLU A 219 -12.30 1.82 47.75
C GLU A 219 -11.65 2.85 46.83
N ALA A 220 -11.40 4.08 47.31
CA ALA A 220 -10.70 5.13 46.57
C ALA A 220 -9.21 4.82 46.37
N GLU A 221 -8.54 4.29 47.40
CA GLU A 221 -7.15 3.81 47.29
C GLU A 221 -7.06 2.62 46.30
N ALA A 222 -8.02 1.69 46.36
CA ALA A 222 -8.11 0.61 45.39
C ALA A 222 -8.33 1.15 43.96
N LEU A 223 -9.20 2.15 43.78
CA LEU A 223 -9.42 2.78 42.46
C LEU A 223 -8.13 3.36 41.88
N GLU A 224 -7.29 4.00 42.70
CA GLU A 224 -5.99 4.50 42.24
C GLU A 224 -5.10 3.37 41.72
N SER A 225 -5.07 2.23 42.43
CA SER A 225 -4.29 1.06 42.01
C SER A 225 -4.75 0.49 40.65
N PHE A 226 -6.07 0.45 40.41
CA PHE A 226 -6.62 0.01 39.13
C PHE A 226 -6.40 1.06 38.02
N GLY A 227 -6.48 2.36 38.35
CA GLY A 227 -6.18 3.43 37.40
C GLY A 227 -4.73 3.38 36.92
N ARG A 228 -3.78 3.06 37.82
CA ARG A 228 -2.37 2.85 37.45
C ARG A 228 -2.21 1.66 36.52
N LYS A 229 -2.84 0.53 36.83
CA LYS A 229 -2.83 -0.67 35.95
C LYS A 229 -3.39 -0.37 34.56
N TYR A 230 -4.47 0.39 34.47
CA TYR A 230 -5.04 0.81 33.18
C TYR A 230 -4.04 1.65 32.38
N ILE A 231 -3.43 2.66 33.02
CA ILE A 231 -2.42 3.52 32.40
C ILE A 231 -1.21 2.71 31.91
N ASP A 232 -0.73 1.76 32.73
CA ASP A 232 0.41 0.93 32.39
C ASP A 232 0.08 0.00 31.20
N SER A 233 -1.12 -0.60 31.21
CA SER A 233 -1.61 -1.42 30.09
C SER A 233 -1.72 -0.62 28.81
N LEU A 234 -2.30 0.59 28.87
CA LEU A 234 -2.42 1.48 27.72
C LEU A 234 -1.04 1.92 27.19
N GLY A 235 -0.11 2.27 28.08
CA GLY A 235 1.26 2.64 27.70
C GLY A 235 2.00 1.49 27.02
N ASN A 236 1.86 0.27 27.54
CA ASN A 236 2.43 -0.94 26.94
C ASN A 236 1.81 -1.23 25.56
N ALA A 237 0.49 -1.10 25.45
CA ALA A 237 -0.23 -1.26 24.18
C ALA A 237 0.24 -0.25 23.13
N MET A 238 0.39 1.03 23.50
CA MET A 238 0.91 2.06 22.61
C MET A 238 2.33 1.77 22.12
N MET A 239 3.23 1.30 23.01
CA MET A 239 4.60 0.94 22.61
C MET A 239 4.64 -0.30 21.70
N ALA A 240 3.87 -1.33 22.04
CA ALA A 240 3.82 -2.58 21.27
C ALA A 240 3.24 -2.33 19.87
N THR A 241 2.13 -1.60 19.76
CA THR A 241 1.52 -1.24 18.47
C THR A 241 2.42 -0.32 17.65
N HIS A 242 3.13 0.63 18.28
CA HIS A 242 4.12 1.47 17.59
C HIS A 242 5.24 0.64 16.97
N PHE A 243 5.84 -0.26 17.76
CA PHE A 243 6.87 -1.16 17.27
C PHE A 243 6.36 -2.04 16.13
N ALA A 244 5.16 -2.63 16.27
CA ALA A 244 4.55 -3.45 15.23
C ALA A 244 4.31 -2.66 13.92
N LEU A 245 3.87 -1.41 14.01
CA LEU A 245 3.72 -0.51 12.86
C LEU A 245 5.05 -0.22 12.17
N GLU A 246 6.11 0.05 12.94
CA GLU A 246 7.46 0.26 12.38
C GLU A 246 7.98 -0.99 11.66
N GLN A 247 7.86 -2.17 12.28
CA GLN A 247 8.26 -3.43 11.65
C GLN A 247 7.45 -3.73 10.39
N SER A 248 6.14 -3.49 10.44
CA SER A 248 5.23 -3.67 9.30
C SER A 248 5.58 -2.73 8.15
N SER A 249 5.89 -1.47 8.45
CA SER A 249 6.34 -0.48 7.47
C SER A 249 7.66 -0.91 6.82
N MET A 250 8.67 -1.25 7.62
CA MET A 250 9.96 -1.72 7.10
C MET A 250 9.82 -2.97 6.23
N THR A 251 9.01 -3.93 6.67
CA THR A 251 8.75 -5.17 5.92
C THR A 251 8.00 -4.90 4.62
N GLY A 252 7.00 -4.01 4.64
CA GLY A 252 6.28 -3.58 3.43
C GLY A 252 7.22 -2.94 2.42
N TRP A 253 8.04 -1.98 2.83
CA TRP A 253 9.04 -1.34 1.96
C TRP A 253 10.07 -2.32 1.43
N ALA A 254 10.58 -3.23 2.26
CA ALA A 254 11.53 -4.26 1.85
C ALA A 254 10.91 -5.21 0.80
N SER A 255 9.68 -5.66 1.03
CA SER A 255 8.97 -6.55 0.11
C SER A 255 8.71 -5.88 -1.23
N CYS A 256 8.28 -4.62 -1.24
CA CYS A 256 8.13 -3.82 -2.45
C CYS A 256 9.47 -3.67 -3.20
N ASN A 257 10.55 -3.34 -2.49
CA ASN A 257 11.87 -3.17 -3.12
C ASN A 257 12.31 -4.48 -3.81
N VAL A 258 12.28 -5.60 -3.09
CA VAL A 258 12.64 -6.91 -3.66
C VAL A 258 11.76 -7.23 -4.87
N PHE A 259 10.45 -7.04 -4.76
CA PHE A 259 9.51 -7.30 -5.86
C PHE A 259 9.84 -6.47 -7.11
N PHE A 260 10.04 -5.16 -6.96
CA PHE A 260 10.32 -4.28 -8.10
C PHE A 260 11.71 -4.48 -8.71
N VAL A 261 12.72 -4.83 -7.91
CA VAL A 261 14.04 -5.21 -8.43
C VAL A 261 13.93 -6.45 -9.32
N GLN A 262 13.19 -7.46 -8.87
CA GLN A 262 13.02 -8.71 -9.60
C GLN A 262 12.14 -8.53 -10.84
N LEU A 263 11.09 -7.72 -10.74
CA LEU A 263 10.26 -7.33 -11.88
C LEU A 263 11.09 -6.57 -12.93
N GLY A 264 11.95 -5.66 -12.49
CA GLY A 264 12.87 -4.93 -13.37
C GLY A 264 13.84 -5.85 -14.10
N GLN A 265 14.43 -6.82 -13.39
CA GLN A 265 15.28 -7.85 -13.98
C GLN A 265 14.51 -8.65 -15.03
N LEU A 266 13.31 -9.12 -14.69
CA LEU A 266 12.46 -9.87 -15.60
C LEU A 266 12.17 -9.09 -16.89
N PHE A 267 11.81 -7.81 -16.80
CA PHE A 267 11.56 -7.00 -18.00
C PHE A 267 12.81 -6.76 -18.84
N SER A 268 13.99 -6.63 -18.20
CA SER A 268 15.26 -6.55 -18.91
C SER A 268 15.52 -7.84 -19.71
N GLU A 269 15.37 -9.00 -19.08
CA GLU A 269 15.58 -10.30 -19.72
C GLU A 269 14.54 -10.60 -20.81
N MET A 270 13.28 -10.20 -20.58
CA MET A 270 12.21 -10.31 -21.57
C MET A 270 12.48 -9.44 -22.80
N SER A 271 13.00 -8.23 -22.60
CA SER A 271 13.40 -7.34 -23.69
C SER A 271 14.58 -7.91 -24.48
N ALA A 272 15.60 -8.43 -23.79
CA ALA A 272 16.75 -9.07 -24.42
C ALA A 272 16.35 -10.31 -25.23
N SER A 273 15.55 -11.20 -24.64
CA SER A 273 15.03 -12.40 -25.31
C SER A 273 14.14 -12.05 -26.49
N GLY A 274 13.28 -11.03 -26.35
CA GLY A 274 12.41 -10.55 -27.43
C GLY A 274 13.21 -10.00 -28.62
N LYS A 275 14.31 -9.27 -28.38
CA LYS A 275 15.23 -8.81 -29.43
C LYS A 275 15.90 -9.99 -30.13
N ALA A 276 16.41 -10.97 -29.38
CA ALA A 276 17.03 -12.16 -29.95
C ALA A 276 16.04 -12.96 -30.83
N ILE A 277 14.79 -13.11 -30.40
CA ILE A 277 13.74 -13.76 -31.20
C ILE A 277 13.48 -12.96 -32.49
N ALA A 278 13.37 -11.62 -32.40
CA ALA A 278 13.14 -10.77 -33.57
C ALA A 278 14.29 -10.83 -34.59
N GLU A 279 15.54 -10.85 -34.11
CA GLU A 279 16.73 -11.02 -34.95
C GLU A 279 16.71 -12.36 -35.69
N ASN A 280 16.41 -13.46 -34.98
CA ASN A 280 16.28 -14.78 -35.59
C ASN A 280 15.15 -14.82 -36.63
N LEU A 281 13.97 -14.24 -36.34
CA LEU A 281 12.86 -14.16 -37.30
C LEU A 281 13.24 -13.33 -38.55
N MET A 282 14.00 -12.26 -38.39
CA MET A 282 14.53 -11.48 -39.53
C MET A 282 15.52 -12.30 -40.35
N SER A 283 16.41 -13.07 -39.71
CA SER A 283 17.30 -14.01 -40.40
C SER A 283 16.52 -15.08 -41.16
N ILE A 284 15.44 -15.62 -40.59
CA ILE A 284 14.53 -16.57 -41.25
C ILE A 284 13.93 -15.92 -42.50
N LYS A 285 13.30 -14.74 -42.37
CA LYS A 285 12.70 -13.99 -43.48
C LYS A 285 13.70 -13.73 -44.62
N ASN A 286 14.92 -13.33 -44.26
CA ASN A 286 15.98 -13.05 -45.23
C ASN A 286 16.49 -14.32 -45.91
N SER A 287 16.65 -15.43 -45.15
CA SER A 287 17.07 -16.73 -45.69
C SER A 287 16.07 -17.29 -46.71
N GLN A 288 14.78 -17.08 -46.47
CA GLN A 288 13.69 -17.48 -47.34
C GLN A 288 13.48 -16.52 -48.53
N LYS A 289 14.27 -15.43 -48.63
CA LYS A 289 14.15 -14.39 -49.68
C LYS A 289 12.72 -13.84 -49.84
N VAL A 290 11.92 -13.85 -48.77
CA VAL A 290 10.48 -13.51 -48.80
C VAL A 290 10.24 -12.16 -49.47
N SER A 291 11.03 -11.13 -49.13
CA SER A 291 10.89 -9.79 -49.72
C SER A 291 11.13 -9.75 -51.24
N HIS A 292 12.06 -10.55 -51.74
CA HIS A 292 12.38 -10.61 -53.17
C HIS A 292 11.25 -11.33 -53.91
N GLN A 293 10.86 -12.52 -53.45
CA GLN A 293 9.80 -13.32 -54.05
C GLN A 293 8.48 -12.54 -54.08
N LEU A 294 8.11 -11.87 -52.99
CA LEU A 294 6.87 -11.09 -52.91
C LEU A 294 6.89 -9.87 -53.86
N SER A 295 8.06 -9.27 -54.08
CA SER A 295 8.25 -8.18 -55.05
C SER A 295 8.18 -8.67 -56.50
N GLU A 296 8.69 -9.87 -56.78
CA GLU A 296 8.60 -10.51 -58.10
C GLU A 296 7.17 -10.96 -58.41
N GLU A 297 6.48 -11.57 -57.45
CA GLU A 297 5.08 -11.95 -57.55
C GLU A 297 4.21 -10.73 -57.85
N LYS A 298 4.41 -9.63 -57.10
CA LYS A 298 3.72 -8.36 -57.35
C LYS A 298 3.99 -7.82 -58.75
N ARG A 299 5.23 -7.92 -59.24
CA ARG A 299 5.59 -7.48 -60.60
C ARG A 299 4.93 -8.36 -61.66
N ARG A 300 4.86 -9.68 -61.43
CA ARG A 300 4.23 -10.65 -62.31
C ARG A 300 2.73 -10.40 -62.42
N ILE A 301 2.04 -10.21 -61.30
CA ILE A 301 0.60 -9.88 -61.28
C ILE A 301 0.32 -8.57 -62.05
N LEU A 302 1.16 -7.54 -61.86
CA LEU A 302 1.02 -6.28 -62.59
C LEU A 302 1.29 -6.42 -64.10
N GLN A 303 2.18 -7.34 -64.50
CA GLN A 303 2.44 -7.65 -65.91
C GLN A 303 1.31 -8.48 -66.53
N GLU A 304 0.78 -9.48 -65.83
CA GLU A 304 -0.36 -10.28 -66.27
C GLU A 304 -1.61 -9.40 -66.43
N GLN A 305 -1.87 -8.47 -65.49
CA GLN A 305 -2.95 -7.49 -65.62
C GLN A 305 -2.80 -6.57 -66.85
N ARG A 306 -1.56 -6.18 -67.19
CA ARG A 306 -1.27 -5.41 -68.41
C ARG A 306 -1.41 -6.26 -69.68
N GLY A 307 -1.00 -7.53 -69.64
CA GLY A 307 -1.16 -8.48 -70.74
C GLY A 307 -2.62 -8.76 -71.06
N THR A 308 -3.44 -9.02 -70.05
CA THR A 308 -4.90 -9.21 -70.21
C THR A 308 -5.62 -7.97 -70.71
N ALA A 309 -5.13 -6.75 -70.37
CA ALA A 309 -5.65 -5.51 -70.93
C ALA A 309 -5.23 -5.27 -72.40
N THR A 310 -4.21 -5.98 -72.89
CA THR A 310 -3.73 -5.89 -74.27
C THR A 310 -4.36 -6.98 -75.16
N GLU A 311 -4.71 -8.14 -74.59
CA GLU A 311 -5.43 -9.22 -75.28
C GLU A 311 -6.96 -9.00 -75.36
N ALA A 312 -7.54 -8.26 -74.40
CA ALA A 312 -8.91 -7.75 -74.50
C ALA A 312 -8.93 -6.50 -75.41
N GLY A 313 -8.74 -6.70 -76.72
CA GLY A 313 -8.71 -5.61 -77.69
C GLY A 313 -9.91 -4.66 -77.57
N VAL A 314 -9.64 -3.44 -77.12
CA VAL A 314 -10.50 -2.27 -77.32
C VAL A 314 -9.61 -1.11 -77.71
N GLU A 315 -9.53 -0.86 -79.01
CA GLU A 315 -9.31 0.49 -79.52
C GLU A 315 -10.49 1.36 -79.06
N THR A 316 -10.28 2.21 -78.06
CA THR A 316 -11.00 3.48 -78.01
C THR A 316 -10.08 4.59 -77.56
N SER A 317 -9.71 5.43 -78.53
CA SER A 317 -9.17 6.76 -78.31
C SER A 317 -10.19 7.63 -77.58
N THR A 318 -9.90 8.03 -76.35
CA THR A 318 -10.31 9.34 -75.81
C THR A 318 -9.27 9.88 -74.82
N SER A 319 -8.50 10.86 -75.29
CA SER A 319 -7.89 11.98 -74.54
C SER A 319 -8.87 12.61 -73.52
N ILE A 320 -8.55 13.32 -72.44
CA ILE A 320 -7.37 13.93 -71.80
C ILE A 320 -7.91 14.43 -70.44
N ASN A 321 -7.15 14.31 -69.33
CA ASN A 321 -6.74 15.48 -68.54
C ASN A 321 -5.70 15.13 -67.49
N SER A 322 -4.51 15.65 -67.75
CA SER A 322 -3.29 15.68 -66.96
C SER A 322 -3.43 16.61 -65.75
N PHE A 323 -2.81 16.27 -64.61
CA PHE A 323 -1.85 17.17 -63.95
C PHE A 323 -1.00 16.45 -62.89
N SER A 324 0.28 16.29 -63.25
CA SER A 324 1.53 16.34 -62.48
C SER A 324 1.64 15.77 -61.04
N GLY A 325 2.70 14.98 -60.86
CA GLY A 325 3.30 14.75 -59.54
C GLY A 325 4.50 13.80 -59.63
N ASP A 326 5.64 14.33 -60.10
CA ASP A 326 6.96 13.70 -60.03
C ASP A 326 7.25 13.10 -58.65
N THR A 327 7.86 11.91 -58.58
CA THR A 327 9.29 11.75 -58.20
C THR A 327 9.70 10.30 -57.96
N ASN A 328 10.96 10.08 -58.30
CA ASN A 328 11.75 8.86 -58.23
C ASN A 328 11.97 8.30 -56.81
N ALA A 329 12.02 6.97 -56.76
CA ALA A 329 13.08 6.13 -56.17
C ALA A 329 13.73 6.51 -54.81
N LEU A 330 13.44 5.62 -53.83
CA LEU A 330 14.38 4.92 -52.91
C LEU A 330 15.19 5.78 -51.90
N PRO A 331 15.98 5.17 -50.98
CA PRO A 331 15.59 4.46 -49.75
C PRO A 331 16.34 5.00 -48.50
N ALA A 332 15.89 4.74 -47.27
CA ALA A 332 16.72 4.60 -46.05
C ALA A 332 15.87 4.83 -44.80
N ALA A 333 15.81 3.83 -43.92
CA ALA A 333 15.47 4.02 -42.53
C ALA A 333 16.76 3.88 -41.71
N SER A 334 17.41 5.02 -41.47
CA SER A 334 18.32 5.20 -40.35
C SER A 334 17.56 5.98 -39.27
N SER A 335 17.48 5.45 -38.05
CA SER A 335 17.23 6.25 -36.84
C SER A 335 18.43 7.19 -36.60
N PRO A 336 18.33 8.34 -35.90
CA PRO A 336 17.64 8.49 -34.61
C PRO A 336 16.92 9.84 -34.31
N LEU A 337 16.08 9.78 -33.26
CA LEU A 337 15.76 10.74 -32.19
C LEU A 337 15.64 12.27 -32.45
N ALA A 338 14.55 12.80 -31.85
CA ALA A 338 14.37 14.13 -31.20
C ALA A 338 13.44 15.18 -31.89
N THR A 339 12.24 15.31 -31.29
CA THR A 339 11.42 16.53 -30.95
C THR A 339 11.22 17.67 -31.97
N PRO A 340 9.98 18.24 -32.07
CA PRO A 340 9.45 19.16 -31.04
C PRO A 340 7.95 18.94 -30.71
N SER A 341 7.61 19.00 -29.41
CA SER A 341 6.92 20.13 -28.76
C SER A 341 5.45 20.29 -29.15
N LEU A 342 4.56 19.89 -28.23
CA LEU A 342 3.24 20.47 -28.11
C LEU A 342 2.87 20.62 -26.64
N ALA A 343 2.44 21.84 -26.34
CA ALA A 343 2.32 22.47 -25.04
C ALA A 343 1.32 21.77 -24.10
N ILE A 344 1.75 21.70 -22.85
CA ILE A 344 0.99 21.38 -21.65
C ILE A 344 0.14 22.63 -21.27
N PRO A 345 -1.13 22.49 -20.87
CA PRO A 345 -1.79 23.50 -20.05
C PRO A 345 -1.31 23.36 -18.61
N SER A 346 -0.53 24.34 -18.16
CA SER A 346 -0.02 24.45 -16.80
C SER A 346 -1.18 24.70 -15.82
N VAL A 347 -1.45 23.73 -14.94
CA VAL A 347 -2.18 23.98 -13.69
C VAL A 347 -1.18 24.56 -12.69
N GLU A 348 -1.32 25.85 -12.47
CA GLU A 348 -0.60 26.64 -11.48
C GLU A 348 -1.14 26.29 -10.08
N VAL A 349 -0.51 25.32 -9.40
CA VAL A 349 -0.68 25.17 -7.95
C VAL A 349 0.33 26.10 -7.28
N ARG A 350 -0.20 27.21 -6.76
CA ARG A 350 0.53 28.17 -5.93
C ARG A 350 1.05 27.48 -4.66
N LEU A 351 2.36 27.52 -4.46
CA LEU A 351 2.93 27.57 -3.11
C LEU A 351 2.55 28.93 -2.49
N PRO A 352 2.20 29.00 -1.19
CA PRO A 352 2.40 30.22 -0.43
C PRO A 352 3.85 30.27 0.02
N THR A 353 4.60 31.18 -0.61
CA THR A 353 5.85 31.74 -0.10
C THR A 353 5.58 32.41 1.24
N GLU A 354 6.47 32.14 2.20
CA GLU A 354 6.64 32.91 3.42
C GLU A 354 6.88 34.39 3.10
N GLU A 355 6.25 35.27 3.87
CA GLU A 355 6.76 36.62 4.13
C GLU A 355 6.54 36.95 5.62
N PRO A 356 7.33 37.89 6.17
CA PRO A 356 7.97 37.71 7.47
C PRO A 356 7.30 38.51 8.60
N GLY A 357 7.45 38.02 9.82
CA GLY A 357 7.40 38.85 11.03
C GLY A 357 6.38 38.45 12.09
N SER A 358 6.83 37.63 13.05
CA SER A 358 6.57 37.88 14.47
C SER A 358 7.53 37.00 15.27
N GLY A 359 8.41 37.65 16.05
CA GLY A 359 9.45 37.00 16.84
C GLY A 359 8.92 36.08 17.96
N PRO A 360 9.83 35.48 18.74
CA PRO A 360 9.48 34.55 19.80
C PRO A 360 8.59 35.25 20.83
N VAL A 361 7.44 34.65 21.12
CA VAL A 361 6.55 35.06 22.21
C VAL A 361 7.32 34.92 23.51
N ASN A 362 7.66 36.07 24.10
CA ASN A 362 8.30 36.15 25.40
C ASN A 362 7.26 35.82 26.48
N LEU A 363 7.52 34.78 27.28
CA LEU A 363 6.62 34.28 28.32
C LEU A 363 6.57 35.17 29.57
N ASP A 364 7.31 36.28 29.60
CA ASP A 364 7.38 37.19 30.75
C ASP A 364 6.30 38.30 30.76
N ASP A 365 5.47 38.44 29.72
CA ASP A 365 4.40 39.45 29.67
C ASP A 365 3.02 38.94 30.14
N LEU A 366 2.95 37.75 30.74
CA LEU A 366 1.68 37.19 31.27
C LEU A 366 1.55 37.27 32.81
N PHE A 367 2.54 37.85 33.51
CA PHE A 367 2.50 38.04 34.97
C PHE A 367 3.17 39.37 35.41
N SER A 368 2.62 40.49 34.97
CA SER A 368 2.81 41.80 35.61
C SER A 368 1.48 42.49 35.87
#